data_AF-U5CNV0-F1
#
_entry.id   AF-U5CNV0-F1
#
_cell.length_a   1.000
_cell.length_b   1.000
_cell.length_c   1.000
_cell.angle_alpha   90.00
_cell.angle_beta   90.00
_cell.angle_gamma   90.00
#
_symmetry.space_group_name_H-M   'P 1'
#
loop_
_entity.id
_entity.type
_entity.pdbx_description
1 polymer ?
#
loop_
_entity_poly.entity_id
_entity_poly.type
_entity_poly.pdbx_seq_one_letter_code
_entity_poly.pdbx_strand_id
1 'polypeptide(L)' 'MSRREAALILGVRESAVMEKIKEAHRRVMVVNHPDAGGSHYLASKINEAKDMLIGRSKGGGSAF' A
#
# COMPACT_ATOMS: atom_id res chain seq x y z
N MET A 1 -0.05 11.45 -5.31
CA MET A 1 -1.33 10.79 -4.99
C MET A 1 -1.99 11.47 -3.78
N SER A 2 -3.32 11.55 -3.73
CA SER A 2 -4.06 12.12 -2.58
C SER A 2 -4.38 11.08 -1.49
N ARG A 3 -4.71 11.50 -0.26
CA ARG A 3 -5.13 10.58 0.82
C ARG A 3 -6.35 9.73 0.44
N ARG A 4 -7.33 10.34 -0.24
CA ARG A 4 -8.52 9.67 -0.77
C ARG A 4 -8.17 8.62 -1.82
N GLU A 5 -7.33 8.98 -2.77
CA GLU A 5 -6.84 8.06 -3.81
C GLU A 5 -6.08 6.87 -3.21
N ALA A 6 -5.22 7.13 -2.23
CA ALA A 6 -4.50 6.09 -1.50
C ALA A 6 -5.45 5.11 -0.79
N ALA A 7 -6.50 5.63 -0.14
CA ALA A 7 -7.51 4.83 0.52
C ALA A 7 -8.27 3.95 -0.48
N LEU A 8 -8.58 4.47 -1.68
CA LEU A 8 -9.22 3.71 -2.76
C LEU A 8 -8.32 2.61 -3.32
N ILE A 9 -7.03 2.89 -3.56
CA ILE A 9 -6.05 1.88 -4.03
C ILE A 9 -5.96 0.70 -3.07
N LEU A 10 -5.97 0.97 -1.75
CA LEU A 10 -5.91 -0.07 -0.73
C LEU A 10 -7.29 -0.67 -0.37
N GLY A 11 -8.38 -0.11 -0.87
CA GLY A 11 -9.74 -0.55 -0.55
C GLY A 11 -10.11 -0.33 0.92
N VAL A 12 -9.66 0.77 1.52
CA VAL A 12 -9.92 1.14 2.92
C VAL A 12 -10.61 2.51 3.01
N ARG A 13 -11.14 2.84 4.19
CA ARG A 13 -11.61 4.21 4.48
C ARG A 13 -10.42 5.13 4.75
N GLU A 14 -10.56 6.42 4.46
CA GLU A 14 -9.52 7.43 4.75
C GLU A 14 -9.19 7.56 6.26
N SER A 15 -10.16 7.20 7.10
CA SER A 15 -10.08 7.14 8.56
C SER A 15 -9.69 5.77 9.11
N ALA A 16 -9.28 4.82 8.25
CA ALA A 16 -8.86 3.50 8.70
C ALA A 16 -7.66 3.60 9.65
N VAL A 17 -7.66 2.75 10.69
CA VAL A 17 -6.54 2.63 11.62
C VAL A 17 -5.33 1.98 10.93
N MET A 18 -4.14 2.28 11.43
CA MET A 18 -2.86 1.87 10.84
C MET A 18 -2.77 0.36 10.56
N GLU A 19 -3.24 -0.49 11.47
CA GLU A 19 -3.19 -1.95 11.31
C GLU A 19 -4.02 -2.42 10.10
N LYS A 20 -5.21 -1.85 9.92
CA LYS A 20 -6.06 -2.14 8.76
C LYS A 20 -5.43 -1.71 7.44
N ILE A 21 -4.69 -0.60 7.45
CA ILE A 21 -3.95 -0.12 6.27
C ILE A 21 -2.80 -1.08 5.92
N LYS A 22 -2.04 -1.55 6.91
CA LYS A 22 -0.95 -2.52 6.70
C LYS A 22 -1.47 -3.86 6.19
N GLU A 23 -2.58 -4.34 6.75
CA GLU A 23 -3.22 -5.58 6.30
C GLU A 23 -3.71 -5.47 4.85
N ALA A 24 -4.39 -4.38 4.52
CA ALA A 24 -4.86 -4.12 3.16
C ALA A 24 -3.70 -3.99 2.17
N HIS A 25 -2.63 -3.28 2.54
CA HIS A 25 -1.41 -3.19 1.75
C HIS A 25 -0.81 -4.57 1.45
N ARG A 26 -0.61 -5.42 2.47
CA ARG A 26 -0.08 -6.78 2.26
C ARG A 26 -0.96 -7.59 1.30
N ARG A 27 -2.28 -7.60 1.52
CA ARG A 27 -3.23 -8.34 0.69
C ARG A 27 -3.18 -7.90 -0.78
N VAL A 28 -3.20 -6.59 -1.03
CA VAL A 28 -3.18 -6.05 -2.40
C VAL A 28 -1.79 -6.24 -3.03
N MET A 29 -0.71 -6.08 -2.27
CA MET A 29 0.66 -6.24 -2.76
C MET A 29 0.96 -7.67 -3.19
N VAL A 30 0.59 -8.68 -2.40
CA VAL A 30 0.86 -10.10 -2.72
C VAL A 30 0.35 -10.47 -4.12
N VAL A 31 -0.83 -9.98 -4.51
CA VAL A 31 -1.43 -10.26 -5.82
C VAL A 31 -0.77 -9.46 -6.96
N ASN A 32 -0.20 -8.30 -6.64
CA ASN A 32 0.39 -7.38 -7.62
C ASN A 32 1.92 -7.39 -7.62
N HIS A 33 2.54 -8.29 -6.85
CA HIS A 33 3.96 -8.31 -6.63
C HIS A 33 4.71 -8.65 -7.94
N PRO A 34 5.76 -7.91 -8.33
CA PRO A 34 6.48 -8.17 -9.58
C PRO A 34 7.04 -9.59 -9.66
N ASP A 35 7.54 -10.15 -8.56
CA ASP A 35 8.08 -11.51 -8.51
C ASP A 35 7.02 -12.60 -8.75
N ALA A 36 5.74 -12.27 -8.55
CA ALA A 36 4.62 -13.14 -8.87
C ALA A 36 4.02 -12.87 -10.26
N GLY A 37 4.74 -12.14 -11.13
CA GLY A 37 4.26 -11.73 -12.45
C GLY A 37 3.40 -10.46 -12.44
N GLY A 38 3.34 -9.75 -11.33
CA GLY A 38 2.66 -8.47 -11.19
C GLY A 38 3.41 -7.31 -11.85
N SER A 39 2.81 -6.13 -11.84
CA SER A 39 3.40 -4.93 -12.45
C SER A 39 4.22 -4.13 -11.44
N HIS A 40 5.48 -3.82 -11.79
CA HIS A 40 6.32 -2.87 -11.04
C HIS A 40 5.62 -1.52 -10.81
N TYR A 41 4.87 -1.05 -11.80
CA TYR A 41 4.12 0.21 -11.69
C TYR A 41 3.00 0.11 -10.65
N LEU A 42 2.23 -0.97 -10.68
CA LEU A 42 1.14 -1.19 -9.71
C LEU A 42 1.70 -1.38 -8.29
N ALA A 43 2.75 -2.19 -8.13
CA ALA A 43 3.43 -2.36 -6.84
C ALA A 43 3.93 -1.02 -6.28
N SER A 44 4.54 -0.19 -7.13
CA SER A 44 4.97 1.17 -6.77
C SER A 44 3.81 2.04 -6.29
N LYS A 45 2.65 1.98 -6.97
CA LYS A 45 1.44 2.73 -6.59
C LYS A 45 0.83 2.22 -5.28
N ILE A 46 0.83 0.92 -5.04
CA ILE A 46 0.37 0.31 -3.78
C ILE A 46 1.28 0.75 -2.62
N ASN A 47 2.59 0.83 -2.84
CA ASN A 47 3.54 1.35 -1.85
C ASN A 47 3.34 2.85 -1.58
N GLU A 48 3.17 3.65 -2.63
CA GLU A 48 2.82 5.08 -2.51
C GLU A 48 1.54 5.24 -1.67
N ALA A 49 0.51 4.43 -1.92
CA ALA A 49 -0.76 4.40 -1.20
C ALA A 49 -0.59 4.17 0.31
N LYS A 50 0.17 3.14 0.69
CA LYS A 50 0.49 2.88 2.10
C LYS A 50 1.20 4.08 2.73
N ASP A 51 2.27 4.55 2.10
CA ASP A 51 3.11 5.64 2.62
C ASP A 51 2.31 6.93 2.83
N MET A 52 1.33 7.23 1.98
CA MET A 52 0.47 8.40 2.10
C MET A 52 -0.50 8.33 3.29
N LEU A 53 -0.98 7.14 3.64
CA LEU A 53 -1.97 6.97 4.71
C LEU A 53 -1.34 6.96 6.10
N ILE A 54 -0.16 6.34 6.25
CA ILE A 54 0.50 6.15 7.56
C ILE A 54 1.82 6.90 7.72
N GLY A 55 2.29 7.59 6.66
CA GLY A 55 3.58 8.25 6.61
C GLY A 55 4.73 7.27 6.36
N ARG A 56 5.84 7.77 5.79
CA ARG A 56 7.09 7.01 5.71
C ARG A 56 7.71 6.89 7.09
N SER A 57 7.48 5.78 7.80
CA SER A 57 8.34 5.46 8.94
C SER A 57 9.71 5.03 8.41
N LYS A 58 10.78 5.63 8.94
CA LYS A 58 12.19 5.40 8.50
C LYS A 58 12.71 3.96 8.75
N GLY A 59 11.85 2.97 9.05
CA GLY A 59 12.28 1.64 9.50
C GLY A 59 11.61 0.44 8.84
N GLY A 60 10.80 0.63 7.80
CA GLY A 60 10.10 -0.46 7.12
C GLY A 60 10.58 -0.63 5.69
N GLY A 61 11.82 -1.06 5.48
CA GLY A 61 12.24 -1.59 4.19
C GLY A 61 11.28 -2.71 3.81
N SER A 62 10.61 -2.56 2.67
CA SER A 62 9.71 -3.59 2.15
C SER A 62 10.58 -4.82 1.85
N ALA A 63 10.46 -5.85 2.68
CA ALA A 63 10.92 -7.22 2.38
C ALA A 63 9.78 -8.04 1.74
N PHE A 64 8.79 -7.32 1.19
CA PHE A 64 7.94 -7.77 0.10
C PHE A 64 8.47 -7.04 -1.12
#